data_AF-A0A2M7HRA9-F1
#
_entry.id   AF-A0A2M7HRA9-F1
#
_cell.length_a   1.000
_cell.length_b   1.000
_cell.length_c   1.000
_cell.angle_alpha   90.00
_cell.angle_beta   90.00
_cell.angle_gamma   90.00
#
_symmetry.space_group_name_H-M   'P 1'
#
loop_
_entity.id
_entity.type
_entity.pdbx_description
1 polymer ?
#
loop_
_entity_poly.entity_id
_entity_poly.type
_entity_poly.pdbx_seq_one_letter_code
_entity_poly.pdbx_strand_id
1 'polypeptide(L)'
;MHTAIEILYTDNFKADAQVAITWKSKLIGKLAARDAIKGLLQDIDNQLRLFPESGKKIEFVSINVHYLELLKGDYRAVYKIDKQPSGKLTLYLLMFCHQRMDYQTLMRQRHIMKVISR
;
A
#
# COMPACT_ATOMS: atom_id res chain seq x y z
N MET A 1 18.39 19.87 1.53
CA MET A 1 18.05 19.03 2.70
C MET A 1 17.51 17.71 2.18
N HIS A 2 18.28 16.61 2.26
CA HIS A 2 17.75 15.28 1.94
C HIS A 2 16.93 14.79 3.13
N THR A 3 15.60 14.90 3.04
CA THR A 3 14.71 14.21 3.95
C THR A 3 14.97 12.70 3.84
N ALA A 4 15.46 12.08 4.90
CA ALA A 4 15.64 10.64 4.94
C ALA A 4 14.26 9.96 4.86
N ILE A 5 14.01 9.24 3.76
CA ILE A 5 12.77 8.49 3.53
C ILE A 5 13.03 7.01 3.81
N GLU A 6 12.22 6.44 4.69
CA GLU A 6 12.19 5.03 5.00
C GLU A 6 10.84 4.45 4.56
N ILE A 7 10.85 3.33 3.82
CA ILE A 7 9.63 2.64 3.39
C ILE A 7 9.61 1.27 4.08
N LEU A 8 8.55 1.02 4.85
CA LEU A 8 8.37 -0.20 5.62
C LEU A 8 7.14 -0.98 5.11
N TYR A 9 7.40 -2.23 4.73
CA TYR A 9 6.39 -3.16 4.27
C TYR A 9 5.85 -3.91 5.49
N THR A 10 4.58 -3.69 5.84
CA THR A 10 3.93 -4.47 6.90
C THR A 10 3.76 -5.93 6.49
N ASP A 11 3.60 -6.83 7.46
CA ASP A 11 3.43 -8.26 7.16
C ASP A 11 2.12 -8.54 6.42
N ASN A 12 1.06 -7.77 6.71
CA ASN A 12 -0.18 -7.79 5.94
C ASN A 12 0.06 -7.43 4.47
N PHE A 13 0.84 -6.38 4.20
CA PHE A 13 1.19 -5.99 2.84
C PHE A 13 2.02 -7.06 2.12
N LYS A 14 2.96 -7.72 2.81
CA LYS A 14 3.74 -8.82 2.23
C LYS A 14 2.84 -10.02 1.90
N ALA A 15 1.94 -10.38 2.81
CA ALA A 15 0.97 -11.46 2.61
C ALA A 15 0.06 -11.16 1.39
N ASP A 16 -0.36 -9.92 1.24
CA ASP A 16 -1.12 -9.48 0.07
C ASP A 16 -0.39 -9.63 -1.25
N ALA A 17 0.88 -9.20 -1.29
CA ALA A 17 1.69 -9.35 -2.48
C ALA A 17 1.80 -10.83 -2.86
N GLN A 18 1.91 -11.73 -1.87
CA GLN A 18 1.92 -13.17 -2.11
C GLN A 18 0.57 -13.71 -2.63
N VAL A 19 -0.55 -13.18 -2.12
CA VAL A 19 -1.90 -13.49 -2.64
C VAL A 19 -2.05 -13.01 -4.08
N ALA A 20 -1.60 -11.79 -4.38
CA ALA A 20 -1.63 -11.22 -5.73
C ALA A 20 -0.79 -12.04 -6.72
N ILE A 21 0.41 -12.49 -6.33
CA ILE A 21 1.25 -13.40 -7.12
C ILE A 21 0.51 -14.70 -7.37
N THR A 22 -0.04 -15.31 -6.32
CA THR A 22 -0.78 -16.58 -6.42
C THR A 22 -1.94 -16.47 -7.41
N TRP A 23 -2.75 -15.42 -7.30
CA TRP A 23 -3.85 -15.18 -8.24
C TRP A 23 -3.39 -14.94 -9.67
N LYS A 24 -2.41 -14.04 -9.87
CA LYS A 24 -1.90 -13.71 -11.21
C LYS A 24 -1.22 -14.91 -11.87
N SER A 25 -0.61 -15.80 -11.08
CA SER A 25 0.05 -17.01 -11.59
C SER A 25 -0.88 -17.98 -12.28
N LYS A 26 -2.19 -17.96 -11.98
CA LYS A 26 -3.20 -18.76 -12.67
C LYS A 26 -3.37 -18.37 -14.15
N LEU A 27 -2.94 -17.16 -14.54
CA LEU A 27 -3.08 -16.64 -15.89
C LEU A 27 -1.77 -16.71 -16.68
N ILE A 28 -0.64 -16.38 -16.06
CA ILE A 28 0.64 -16.18 -16.76
C ILE A 28 1.78 -17.06 -16.23
N GLY A 29 1.49 -17.99 -15.33
CA GLY A 29 2.50 -18.82 -14.68
C GLY A 29 3.21 -18.11 -13.51
N LYS A 30 3.83 -18.91 -12.63
CA LYS A 30 4.36 -18.46 -11.33
C LYS A 30 5.52 -17.46 -11.44
N LEU A 31 6.49 -17.74 -12.31
CA LEU A 31 7.68 -16.88 -12.47
C LEU A 31 7.29 -15.50 -13.02
N ALA A 32 6.55 -15.48 -14.14
CA ALA A 32 6.10 -14.22 -14.73
C ALA A 32 5.19 -13.42 -13.79
N ALA A 33 4.31 -14.08 -13.03
CA ALA A 33 3.50 -13.42 -12.02
C ALA A 33 4.33 -12.79 -10.89
N ARG A 34 5.34 -13.50 -10.39
CA ARG A 34 6.24 -12.98 -9.36
C ARG A 34 6.98 -11.75 -9.86
N ASP A 35 7.57 -11.84 -11.06
CA ASP A 35 8.39 -10.76 -11.60
C ASP A 35 7.53 -9.53 -11.95
N ALA A 36 6.31 -9.74 -12.46
CA ALA A 36 5.35 -8.66 -12.69
C ALA A 36 4.94 -7.92 -11.41
N ILE A 37 4.60 -8.66 -10.34
CA ILE A 37 4.25 -8.03 -9.05
C ILE A 37 5.46 -7.32 -8.44
N LYS A 38 6.65 -7.93 -8.51
CA LYS A 38 7.88 -7.31 -7.99
C LYS A 38 8.22 -6.00 -8.73
N GLY A 39 8.09 -5.98 -10.06
CA GLY A 39 8.27 -4.75 -10.85
C GLY A 39 7.30 -3.65 -10.45
N LEU A 40 6.02 -4.00 -10.24
CA LEU A 40 5.01 -3.06 -9.78
C LEU A 40 5.32 -2.50 -8.38
N LEU A 41 5.78 -3.32 -7.45
CA LEU A 41 6.21 -2.86 -6.12
C LEU A 41 7.44 -1.94 -6.21
N GLN A 42 8.38 -2.23 -7.10
CA GLN A 42 9.53 -1.34 -7.34
C GLN A 42 9.11 0.03 -7.88
N ASP A 43 8.12 0.06 -8.77
CA ASP A 43 7.58 1.32 -9.28
C ASP A 43 6.89 2.15 -8.18
N ILE A 44 6.17 1.48 -7.28
CA ILE A 44 5.56 2.13 -6.11
C ILE A 44 6.67 2.70 -5.22
N ASP A 45 7.71 1.93 -4.91
CA ASP A 45 8.85 2.38 -4.11
C ASP A 45 9.52 3.62 -4.73
N ASN A 46 9.78 3.58 -6.04
CA ASN A 46 10.38 4.70 -6.76
C ASN A 46 9.51 5.96 -6.67
N GLN A 47 8.21 5.81 -6.89
CA GLN A 47 7.26 6.92 -6.80
C GLN A 47 7.21 7.50 -5.38
N LEU A 48 7.16 6.66 -4.35
CA LEU A 48 7.09 7.10 -2.95
C LEU A 48 8.38 7.75 -2.45
N ARG A 49 9.53 7.36 -2.98
CA ARG A 49 10.81 8.01 -2.69
C ARG A 49 10.90 9.42 -3.29
N LEU A 50 10.28 9.63 -4.45
CA LEU A 50 10.29 10.94 -5.13
C LEU A 50 9.17 11.85 -4.64
N PHE A 51 7.97 11.29 -4.46
CA PHE A 51 6.75 12.01 -4.10
C PHE A 51 5.97 11.24 -3.03
N PRO A 52 6.39 11.30 -1.76
CA PRO A 52 5.76 10.56 -0.65
C PRO A 52 4.27 10.81 -0.51
N GLU A 53 3.80 12.03 -0.82
CA GLU A 53 2.41 12.46 -0.67
C GLU A 53 1.60 12.34 -1.98
N SER A 54 2.14 11.70 -3.03
CA SER A 54 1.47 11.59 -4.34
C SER A 54 0.24 10.70 -4.36
N GLY A 55 -0.06 10.00 -3.25
CA GLY A 55 -1.26 9.19 -3.14
C GLY A 55 -2.53 10.02 -2.99
N LYS A 56 -3.66 9.45 -3.41
CA LYS A 56 -4.97 10.04 -3.15
C LYS A 56 -5.36 9.79 -1.69
N LYS A 57 -5.91 10.79 -1.01
CA LYS A 57 -6.49 10.62 0.33
C LYS A 57 -7.67 9.66 0.29
N ILE A 58 -7.73 8.74 1.24
CA ILE A 58 -8.86 7.84 1.42
C ILE A 58 -9.94 8.58 2.23
N GLU A 59 -11.16 8.67 1.70
CA GLU A 59 -12.20 9.60 2.21
C GLU A 59 -13.13 8.99 3.28
N PHE A 60 -13.20 7.67 3.40
CA PHE A 60 -14.15 6.97 4.30
C PHE A 60 -13.51 6.47 5.61
N VAL A 61 -12.29 6.92 5.91
CA VAL A 61 -11.61 6.63 7.18
C VAL A 61 -11.89 7.75 8.18
N SER A 62 -11.76 7.47 9.48
CA SER A 62 -12.01 8.45 10.54
C SER A 62 -11.23 9.74 10.31
N ILE A 63 -11.81 10.89 10.68
CA ILE A 63 -11.29 12.25 10.43
C ILE A 63 -9.80 12.43 10.81
N ASN A 64 -9.34 11.70 11.83
CA ASN A 64 -7.96 11.80 12.35
C ASN A 64 -7.00 10.75 11.76
N VAL A 65 -7.41 10.01 10.74
CA VAL A 65 -6.62 8.95 10.13
C VAL A 65 -6.33 9.30 8.68
N HIS A 66 -5.07 9.61 8.39
CA HIS A 66 -4.62 9.97 7.04
C HIS A 66 -3.99 8.77 6.36
N TYR A 67 -4.81 8.01 5.63
CA TYR A 67 -4.34 7.02 4.69
C TYR A 67 -4.35 7.56 3.26
N LEU A 68 -3.34 7.14 2.52
CA LEU A 68 -3.15 7.46 1.12
C LEU A 68 -3.22 6.18 0.31
N GLU A 69 -3.75 6.27 -0.90
CA GLU A 69 -3.75 5.20 -1.87
C GLU A 69 -2.94 5.57 -3.11
N LEU A 70 -2.23 4.58 -3.65
CA LEU A 70 -1.62 4.62 -4.96
C LEU A 70 -2.20 3.52 -5.84
N LEU A 71 -2.58 3.90 -7.06
CA LEU A 71 -2.99 2.97 -8.09
C LEU A 71 -1.83 2.79 -9.07
N LYS A 72 -1.45 1.54 -9.31
CA LYS A 72 -0.39 1.19 -10.27
C LYS A 72 -0.82 -0.05 -11.04
N GLY A 73 -0.95 0.08 -12.37
CA GLY A 73 -1.59 -0.96 -13.19
C GLY A 73 -2.96 -1.34 -12.62
N ASP A 74 -3.24 -2.64 -12.51
CA ASP A 74 -4.50 -3.13 -11.93
C ASP A 74 -4.50 -3.26 -10.41
N TYR A 75 -3.51 -2.69 -9.72
CA TYR A 75 -3.32 -2.86 -8.29
C TYR A 75 -3.39 -1.54 -7.51
N ARG A 76 -3.71 -1.68 -6.24
CA ARG A 76 -3.84 -0.62 -5.25
C ARG A 76 -2.88 -0.91 -4.09
N ALA A 77 -2.12 0.10 -3.69
CA ALA A 77 -1.37 0.10 -2.45
C ALA A 77 -1.94 1.17 -1.51
N VAL A 78 -2.15 0.81 -0.24
CA VAL A 78 -2.57 1.74 0.80
C VAL A 78 -1.44 1.91 1.80
N TYR A 79 -1.17 3.14 2.18
CA TYR A 79 -0.07 3.50 3.08
C TYR A 79 -0.42 4.69 3.98
N LYS A 80 0.41 4.89 5.00
CA LYS A 80 0.43 6.11 5.82
C LYS A 80 1.84 6.69 5.84
N ILE A 81 1.91 7.99 6.11
CA ILE A 81 3.16 8.71 6.32
C ILE A 81 3.23 9.07 7.81
N ASP A 82 4.34 8.72 8.44
CA ASP A 82 4.71 9.22 9.77
C ASP A 82 5.89 10.18 9.62
N LYS A 83 5.74 11.37 10.21
CA LYS A 83 6.73 12.44 10.13
C LYS A 83 7.32 12.64 11.51
N GLN A 84 8.58 12.24 11.68
CA GLN A 84 9.27 12.40 12.94
C GLN A 84 9.69 13.87 13.14
N PRO A 85 9.84 14.34 14.41
CA PRO A 85 10.35 15.68 14.70
C PRO A 85 11.74 15.95 14.08
N SER A 86 12.53 14.90 13.88
CA SER A 86 13.84 14.94 13.21
C SER A 86 13.76 15.27 11.71
N GLY A 87 12.56 15.31 11.14
CA GLY A 87 12.34 15.48 9.71
C GLY A 87 12.41 14.19 8.90
N LYS A 88 12.73 13.04 9.52
CA LYS A 88 12.65 11.72 8.86
C LYS A 88 11.19 11.41 8.50
N LEU A 89 10.97 10.92 7.29
CA LEU A 89 9.68 10.40 6.85
C LEU A 89 9.72 8.88 6.82
N THR A 90 8.79 8.24 7.53
CA THR A 90 8.59 6.79 7.47
C THR A 90 7.24 6.50 6.84
N LEU A 91 7.26 5.79 5.71
CA LEU A 91 6.07 5.36 4.99
C LEU A 91 5.79 3.91 5.33
N TYR A 92 4.59 3.64 5.85
CA TYR A 92 4.16 2.29 6.17
C TYR A 92 3.20 1.80 5.09
N LEU A 93 3.61 0.81 4.31
CA LEU A 93 2.76 0.13 3.34
C LEU A 93 1.88 -0.89 4.07
N LEU A 94 0.56 -0.66 4.07
CA LEU A 94 -0.41 -1.33 4.94
C LEU A 94 -1.20 -2.44 4.23
N MET A 95 -1.54 -2.23 2.96
CA MET A 95 -2.32 -3.16 2.17
C MET A 95 -1.96 -3.06 0.68
N PHE A 96 -2.01 -4.19 -0.01
CA PHE A 96 -1.88 -4.32 -1.45
C PHE A 96 -3.03 -5.18 -1.99
N CYS A 97 -3.72 -4.76 -3.05
CA CYS A 97 -4.78 -5.60 -3.62
C CYS A 97 -5.04 -5.25 -5.09
N HIS A 98 -5.73 -6.15 -5.80
CA HIS A 98 -6.25 -5.83 -7.13
C HIS A 98 -7.37 -4.79 -7.00
N GLN A 99 -7.47 -3.86 -7.94
CA GLN A 99 -8.45 -2.77 -7.89
C GLN A 99 -9.91 -3.23 -7.92
N ARG A 100 -10.16 -4.44 -8.45
CA ARG A 100 -11.49 -5.09 -8.48
C ARG A 100 -11.91 -5.70 -7.13
N MET A 101 -11.03 -5.75 -6.13
CA MET A 101 -11.39 -6.25 -4.80
C MET A 101 -12.08 -5.15 -3.99
N ASP A 102 -13.03 -5.53 -3.14
CA ASP A 102 -13.59 -4.63 -2.15
C ASP A 102 -12.56 -4.34 -1.04
N TYR A 103 -11.74 -3.33 -1.30
CA TYR A 103 -10.68 -2.92 -0.39
C TYR A 103 -11.21 -2.25 0.88
N GLN A 104 -12.45 -1.73 0.90
CA GLN A 104 -13.03 -1.19 2.13
C GLN A 104 -13.23 -2.33 3.14
N THR A 105 -13.77 -3.46 2.67
CA THR A 105 -13.90 -4.67 3.48
C THR A 105 -12.54 -5.19 3.95
N LEU A 106 -11.53 -5.22 3.08
CA LEU A 106 -10.17 -5.61 3.45
C LEU A 106 -9.57 -4.70 4.54
N MET A 107 -9.77 -3.39 4.43
CA MET A 107 -9.29 -2.43 5.43
C MET A 107 -9.99 -2.60 6.78
N ARG A 108 -11.28 -2.93 6.80
CA ARG A 108 -12.03 -3.23 8.05
C ARG A 108 -11.54 -4.50 8.72
N GLN A 109 -11.40 -5.60 7.96
CA GLN A 109 -10.94 -6.90 8.48
C GLN A 109 -9.55 -6.83 9.13
N ARG A 110 -8.72 -5.89 8.68
CA ARG A 110 -7.35 -5.72 9.19
C ARG A 110 -7.23 -4.72 10.32
N HIS A 111 -8.36 -4.23 10.82
CA HIS A 111 -8.42 -3.18 11.83
C HIS A 111 -7.62 -1.92 11.46
N ILE A 112 -7.35 -1.72 10.16
CA ILE A 112 -6.80 -0.46 9.62
C ILE A 112 -7.85 0.65 9.84
N MET A 113 -9.12 0.28 9.78
CA MET A 113 -10.22 1.06 10.32
C MET A 113 -10.53 0.57 11.73
N LYS A 114 -10.17 1.34 12.78
CA LYS A 114 -10.93 1.20 14.03
C LYS A 114 -12.33 1.71 13.71
N VAL A 115 -13.29 0.78 13.69
CA VAL A 115 -14.72 1.10 13.59
C VAL A 115 -15.00 2.07 14.74
N ILE A 116 -15.29 3.33 14.42
CA ILE A 116 -15.97 4.19 15.38
C ILE A 116 -17.38 3.62 15.43
N SER A 117 -17.64 2.75 16.40
CA SER A 117 -18.99 2.49 16.87
C SER A 117 -19.54 3.85 17.31
N ARG A 118 -20.55 4.33 16.58
CA ARG A 118 -21.36 5.47 17.01
C ARG A 118 -22.06 5.15 18.31
#